data_AF-A0AAN9DZM4-F1
#
_entry.id   AF-A0AAN9DZM4-F1
#
_cell.length_a   1.000
_cell.length_b   1.000
_cell.length_c   1.000
_cell.angle_alpha   90.00
_cell.angle_beta   90.00
_cell.angle_gamma   90.00
#
_symmetry.space_group_name_H-M   'P 1'
#
loop_
_entity.id
_entity.type
_entity.pdbx_description
1 polymer ?
#
loop_
_entity_poly.entity_id
_entity_poly.type
_entity_poly.pdbx_seq_one_letter_code
_entity_poly.pdbx_strand_id
1 'polypeptide(L)'
;MIALFTFSIENNFQPKYEYFAGEMGRKLEELKESPQYFAFSLENRIKPRHLEAVESGINLPLSVMLKSTDEELRELIKQGGG
;
A
#
# COMPACT_ATOMS: atom_id res chain seq x y z
N MET A 1 -19.71 22.71 -1.55
CA MET A 1 -19.30 21.81 -0.44
C MET A 1 -18.99 20.38 -0.91
N ILE A 2 -19.64 19.86 -1.97
CA ILE A 2 -19.36 18.50 -2.50
C ILE A 2 -17.98 18.40 -3.21
N ALA A 3 -17.47 19.51 -3.76
CA ALA A 3 -16.23 19.55 -4.53
C ALA A 3 -14.99 18.97 -3.80
N LEU A 4 -14.86 19.17 -2.48
CA LEU A 4 -13.75 18.62 -1.71
C LEU A 4 -13.84 17.08 -1.60
N PHE A 5 -15.05 16.56 -1.42
CA PHE A 5 -15.28 15.11 -1.34
C PHE A 5 -15.06 14.44 -2.69
N THR A 6 -15.57 15.02 -3.79
CA THR A 6 -15.35 14.49 -5.14
C THR A 6 -13.88 14.60 -5.54
N PHE A 7 -13.22 15.73 -5.24
CA PHE A 7 -11.80 15.90 -5.50
C PHE A 7 -10.95 14.87 -4.74
N SER A 8 -11.27 14.60 -3.47
CA SER A 8 -10.60 13.57 -2.68
C SER A 8 -10.83 12.17 -3.26
N ILE A 9 -12.02 11.86 -3.75
CA ILE A 9 -12.28 10.58 -4.42
C ILE A 9 -11.43 10.46 -5.69
N GLU A 10 -11.57 11.41 -6.61
CA GLU A 10 -10.93 11.37 -7.93
C GLU A 10 -9.41 11.43 -7.86
N ASN A 11 -8.84 12.26 -6.96
CA ASN A 11 -7.40 12.53 -6.93
C ASN A 11 -6.66 11.79 -5.80
N ASN A 12 -7.36 11.09 -4.90
CA ASN A 12 -6.73 10.41 -3.77
C ASN A 12 -7.22 8.97 -3.61
N PHE A 13 -8.52 8.73 -3.37
CA PHE A 13 -9.01 7.38 -3.11
C PHE A 13 -9.00 6.48 -4.35
N GLN A 14 -9.49 6.99 -5.48
CA GLN A 14 -9.56 6.25 -6.73
C GLN A 14 -8.17 5.79 -7.24
N PRO A 15 -7.16 6.67 -7.41
CA PRO A 15 -5.85 6.22 -7.89
C PRO A 15 -5.16 5.24 -6.92
N LYS A 16 -5.38 5.39 -5.60
CA LYS A 16 -4.90 4.42 -4.61
C LYS A 16 -5.59 3.07 -4.76
N TYR A 17 -6.89 3.05 -4.97
CA TYR A 17 -7.65 1.81 -5.17
C TYR A 17 -7.27 1.12 -6.49
N GLU A 18 -7.10 1.88 -7.58
CA GLU A 18 -6.68 1.35 -8.87
C GLU A 18 -5.31 0.68 -8.77
N TYR A 19 -4.35 1.32 -8.08
CA TYR A 19 -3.05 0.70 -7.81
C TYR A 19 -3.17 -0.57 -6.94
N PHE A 20 -4.00 -0.53 -5.90
CA PHE A 20 -4.23 -1.67 -5.01
C PHE A 20 -4.80 -2.90 -5.73
N ALA A 21 -5.84 -2.70 -6.54
CA ALA A 21 -6.55 -3.80 -7.19
C ALA A 21 -5.86 -4.25 -8.49
N GLY A 22 -5.28 -3.31 -9.24
CA GLY A 22 -4.60 -3.58 -10.51
C GLY A 22 -3.16 -4.02 -10.31
N GLU A 23 -2.31 -3.08 -9.91
CA GLU A 23 -0.85 -3.28 -9.85
C GLU A 23 -0.42 -4.21 -8.72
N MET A 24 -1.04 -4.10 -7.53
CA MET A 24 -0.74 -5.01 -6.42
C MET A 24 -1.52 -6.33 -6.50
N GLY A 25 -2.57 -6.41 -7.33
CA GLY A 25 -3.40 -7.60 -7.48
C GLY A 25 -4.09 -8.08 -6.20
N ARG A 26 -4.35 -7.17 -5.25
CA ARG A 26 -4.84 -7.52 -3.91
C ARG A 26 -6.37 -7.56 -3.80
N LYS A 27 -6.85 -8.30 -2.80
CA LYS A 27 -8.28 -8.52 -2.58
C LYS A 27 -8.89 -7.44 -1.70
N LEU A 28 -10.14 -7.06 -1.98
CA LEU A 28 -10.86 -6.01 -1.25
C LEU A 28 -10.96 -6.30 0.26
N GLU A 29 -10.96 -7.57 0.65
CA GLU A 29 -10.98 -8.01 2.05
C GLU A 29 -9.82 -7.41 2.86
N GLU A 30 -8.63 -7.29 2.28
CA GLU A 30 -7.48 -6.70 2.97
C GLU A 30 -7.68 -5.19 3.25
N LEU A 31 -8.41 -4.48 2.39
CA LEU A 31 -8.76 -3.06 2.65
C LEU A 31 -9.79 -2.92 3.76
N LYS A 32 -10.70 -3.89 3.93
CA LYS A 32 -11.64 -3.88 5.05
C LYS A 32 -10.91 -4.05 6.38
N GLU A 33 -9.87 -4.89 6.38
CA GLU A 33 -9.01 -5.11 7.55
C GLU A 33 -8.01 -3.97 7.77
N SER A 34 -7.63 -3.26 6.71
CA SER A 34 -6.66 -2.17 6.76
C SER A 34 -7.12 -0.90 6.02
N PRO A 35 -8.21 -0.25 6.47
CA PRO A 35 -8.74 0.96 5.83
C PRO A 35 -7.75 2.14 5.87
N GLN A 36 -6.82 2.12 6.83
CA GLN A 36 -5.69 3.06 6.91
C GLN A 36 -4.80 3.06 5.66
N TYR A 37 -4.93 2.09 4.75
CA TYR A 37 -4.27 2.11 3.45
C TYR A 37 -4.39 3.48 2.76
N PHE A 38 -5.60 4.04 2.76
CA PHE A 38 -5.86 5.34 2.12
C PHE A 38 -5.23 6.53 2.85
N ALA A 39 -4.78 6.38 4.09
CA ALA A 39 -4.06 7.42 4.80
C ALA A 39 -2.60 7.56 4.32
N PHE A 40 -2.04 6.55 3.66
CA PHE A 40 -0.66 6.59 3.17
C PHE A 40 -0.53 7.27 1.80
N SER A 41 0.62 7.89 1.53
CA SER A 41 0.92 8.46 0.22
C SER A 41 1.09 7.36 -0.82
N LEU A 42 0.44 7.52 -1.98
CA LEU A 42 0.60 6.56 -3.09
C LEU A 42 2.05 6.53 -3.58
N GLU A 43 2.59 7.70 -3.92
CA GLU A 43 3.91 7.85 -4.53
C GLU A 43 5.05 7.66 -3.52
N ASN A 44 4.89 8.14 -2.28
CA ASN A 44 6.00 8.17 -1.32
C ASN A 44 5.99 6.99 -0.34
N ARG A 45 4.95 6.15 -0.32
CA ARG A 45 4.82 5.08 0.68
C ARG A 45 4.30 3.77 0.10
N ILE A 46 3.20 3.79 -0.63
CA ILE A 46 2.57 2.57 -1.14
C ILE A 46 3.41 1.96 -2.27
N LYS A 47 3.67 2.73 -3.33
CA LYS A 47 4.43 2.25 -4.49
C LYS A 47 5.85 1.77 -4.14
N PRO A 48 6.69 2.56 -3.43
CA PRO A 48 8.07 2.15 -3.18
C PRO A 48 8.14 0.84 -2.41
N ARG A 49 7.29 0.67 -1.38
CA ARG A 49 7.31 -0.52 -0.52
C ARG A 49 6.73 -1.76 -1.20
N HIS A 50 5.73 -1.58 -2.05
CA HIS A 50 5.24 -2.66 -2.88
C HIS A 50 6.34 -3.18 -3.81
N LEU A 51 7.06 -2.27 -4.50
CA LEU A 51 8.16 -2.65 -5.37
C LEU A 51 9.29 -3.35 -4.60
N GLU A 52 9.72 -2.81 -3.46
CA GLU A 52 10.75 -3.45 -2.61
C GLU A 52 10.34 -4.87 -2.19
N ALA A 53 9.07 -5.08 -1.82
CA ALA A 53 8.57 -6.40 -1.45
C ALA A 53 8.54 -7.37 -2.65
N VAL A 54 8.11 -6.90 -3.82
CA VAL A 54 8.05 -7.69 -5.07
C VAL A 54 9.45 -8.07 -5.55
N GLU A 55 10.40 -7.14 -5.58
CA GLU A 55 11.80 -7.39 -5.94
C GLU A 55 12.46 -8.42 -5.03
N SER A 56 12.03 -8.45 -3.76
CA SER A 56 12.51 -9.40 -2.76
C SER A 56 11.77 -10.74 -2.77
N GLY A 57 10.71 -10.88 -3.58
CA GLY A 57 9.90 -12.09 -3.67
C GLY A 57 9.04 -12.38 -2.43
N ILE A 58 8.90 -11.42 -1.51
CA ILE A 58 8.15 -11.63 -0.27
C ILE A 58 6.73 -11.10 -0.39
N ASN A 59 5.80 -11.76 0.29
CA ASN A 59 4.42 -11.28 0.41
C ASN A 59 4.14 -10.86 1.86
N LEU A 60 3.96 -9.55 2.08
CA LEU A 60 3.68 -8.97 3.40
C LEU A 60 2.21 -8.56 3.54
N PRO A 61 1.58 -8.72 4.71
CA PRO A 61 0.28 -8.11 4.98
C PRO A 61 0.33 -6.59 4.78
N LEU A 62 -0.76 -5.98 4.26
CA LEU A 62 -0.84 -4.53 4.00
C LEU A 62 -0.43 -3.69 5.22
N SER A 63 -0.93 -4.08 6.39
CA SER A 63 -0.71 -3.38 7.64
C SER A 63 0.77 -3.36 8.02
N VAL A 64 1.45 -4.50 7.90
CA VAL A 64 2.89 -4.64 8.17
C VAL A 64 3.67 -3.81 7.15
N MET A 65 3.44 -4.07 5.87
CA MET A 65 4.15 -3.40 4.78
C MET A 65 4.06 -1.88 4.87
N LEU A 66 2.93 -1.30 5.26
CA LEU A 66 2.74 0.17 5.25
C LEU A 66 3.02 0.85 6.59
N LYS A 67 2.82 0.18 7.72
CA LYS A 67 3.04 0.76 9.06
C LYS A 67 4.48 0.67 9.54
N SER A 68 5.25 -0.32 9.10
CA SER A 68 6.64 -0.49 9.54
C SER A 68 7.49 0.74 9.23
N THR A 69 8.58 0.96 9.93
CA THR A 69 9.61 1.92 9.50
C THR A 69 10.34 1.41 8.26
N ASP A 70 11.17 2.25 7.63
CA ASP A 70 11.94 1.81 6.45
C ASP A 70 12.99 0.76 6.87
N GLU A 71 13.56 0.91 8.07
CA GLU A 71 14.50 -0.06 8.63
C GLU A 71 13.82 -1.41 8.91
N GLU A 72 12.64 -1.40 9.55
CA GLU A 72 11.88 -2.61 9.81
C GLU A 72 11.48 -3.34 8.51
N LEU A 73 11.08 -2.60 7.47
CA LEU A 73 10.76 -3.21 6.17
C LEU A 73 11.99 -3.91 5.56
N ARG A 74 13.16 -3.26 5.62
CA ARG A 74 14.41 -3.83 5.12
C ARG A 74 14.80 -5.09 5.87
N GLU A 75 14.62 -5.10 7.19
CA GLU A 75 14.89 -6.28 8.00
C GLU A 75 13.92 -7.43 7.68
N LEU A 76 12.64 -7.15 7.48
CA LEU A 76 11.65 -8.15 7.04
C LEU A 76 12.02 -8.74 5.67
N ILE A 77 12.45 -7.90 4.74
CA ILE A 77 12.94 -8.31 3.41
C ILE A 77 14.15 -9.24 3.50
N LYS A 78 15.16 -8.87 4.30
CA LYS A 78 16.36 -9.70 4.50
C LYS A 78 16.04 -11.06 5.12
N GLN A 79 15.05 -11.12 6.01
CA GLN A 79 14.67 -12.36 6.71
C GLN A 79 13.76 -13.27 5.87
N GLY A 80 12.96 -12.69 4.96
CA GLY A 80 12.04 -13.43 4.10
C GLY A 80 12.62 -13.90 2.77
N GLY A 81 13.77 -13.36 2.34
CA GLY A 81 14.50 -13.79 1.15
C GLY A 81 15.44 -14.96 1.44
N GLY A 82 14.92 -16.19 1.43
CA GLY A 82 15.67 -17.44 1.56
C GLY A 82 15.19 -18.49 0.58
#